data_AF-A0A451A5Z8-F1
#
_entry.id   AF-A0A451A5Z8-F1
#
_cell.length_a   1.000
_cell.length_b   1.000
_cell.length_c   1.000
_cell.angle_alpha   90.00
_cell.angle_beta   90.00
_cell.angle_gamma   90.00
#
_symmetry.space_group_name_H-M   'P 1'
#
loop_
_entity.id
_entity.type
_entity.pdbx_description
1 polymer ?
#
loop_
_entity_poly.entity_id
_entity_poly.type
_entity_poly.pdbx_seq_one_letter_code
_entity_poly.pdbx_strand_id
1 'polypeptide(L)'
;MLTLLGSLLGFLSSAFPEFFKIWRDHADRKHELAILDRQTEAQHQGHTERLEEIQVQADVVESKALYAHASQPSGVKWVEALRASVRPIITYAFFILFATVKTAALFKLLDQGVDLTSELIAVWDVETQALFAAVMSFWFGQRALAKYRGYRS
;
A
#
# COMPACT_ATOMS: atom_id res chain seq x y z
N MET A 1 25.43 -75.56 10.20
CA MET A 1 25.52 -74.18 9.65
C MET A 1 24.16 -73.61 9.22
N LEU A 2 23.14 -74.45 8.95
CA LEU A 2 21.76 -74.01 8.64
C LEU A 2 21.03 -73.33 9.82
N THR A 3 21.37 -73.69 11.06
CA THR A 3 20.80 -73.09 12.29
C THR A 3 21.25 -71.64 12.52
N LEU A 4 22.48 -71.29 12.14
CA LEU A 4 22.98 -69.91 12.19
C LEU A 4 22.26 -69.01 11.17
N LEU A 5 22.06 -69.51 9.95
CA LEU A 5 21.30 -68.79 8.92
C LEU A 5 19.81 -68.65 9.28
N GLY A 6 19.20 -69.67 9.88
CA GLY A 6 17.84 -69.59 10.41
C GLY A 6 17.68 -68.59 11.56
N SER A 7 18.67 -68.52 12.46
CA SER A 7 18.68 -67.53 13.55
C SER A 7 18.90 -66.09 13.07
N LEU A 8 19.73 -65.89 12.03
CA LEU A 8 19.99 -64.58 11.42
C LEU A 8 18.76 -64.09 10.63
N LEU A 9 18.10 -64.98 9.88
CA LEU A 9 16.84 -64.66 9.19
C LEU A 9 15.69 -64.39 10.18
N GLY A 10 15.62 -65.13 11.28
CA GLY A 10 14.65 -64.87 12.36
C GLY A 10 14.85 -63.51 13.04
N PHE A 11 16.12 -63.11 13.25
CA PHE A 11 16.49 -61.80 13.78
C PHE A 11 16.23 -60.64 12.79
N LEU A 12 16.51 -60.83 11.50
CA LEU A 12 16.19 -59.85 10.46
C LEU A 12 14.66 -59.67 10.29
N SER A 13 13.90 -60.76 10.40
CA SER A 13 12.44 -60.73 10.33
C SER A 13 11.81 -60.06 11.55
N SER A 14 12.38 -60.19 12.75
CA SER A 14 11.89 -59.50 13.95
C SER A 14 12.31 -58.03 14.04
N ALA A 15 13.41 -57.64 13.39
CA ALA A 15 13.89 -56.26 13.35
C ALA A 15 13.21 -55.40 12.24
N PHE A 16 12.74 -56.02 11.16
CA PHE A 16 12.08 -55.32 10.04
C PHE A 16 10.86 -54.46 10.45
N PRO A 17 9.93 -54.93 11.32
CA PRO A 17 8.82 -54.12 11.80
C PRO A 17 9.28 -52.89 12.58
N GLU A 18 10.38 -52.99 13.33
CA GLU A 18 10.89 -51.91 14.17
C GLU A 18 11.52 -50.79 13.33
N PHE A 19 12.26 -51.14 12.26
CA PHE A 19 12.74 -50.16 11.29
C PHE A 19 11.60 -49.45 10.55
N PHE A 20 10.55 -50.19 10.17
CA PHE A 20 9.38 -49.62 9.53
C PHE A 20 8.64 -48.65 10.47
N LYS A 21 8.52 -48.97 11.76
CA LYS A 21 7.95 -48.06 12.77
C LYS A 21 8.77 -46.78 12.91
N ILE A 22 10.10 -46.87 13.04
CA ILE A 22 10.98 -45.70 13.19
C ILE A 22 10.86 -44.77 11.98
N TRP A 23 10.78 -45.33 10.76
CA TRP A 23 10.61 -44.53 9.55
C TRP A 23 9.24 -43.85 9.48
N ARG A 24 8.16 -44.57 9.83
CA ARG A 24 6.81 -44.01 9.90
C ARG A 24 6.71 -42.91 10.96
N ASP A 25 7.24 -43.15 12.15
CA ASP A 25 7.25 -42.15 13.23
C ASP A 25 8.03 -40.89 12.83
N HIS A 26 9.12 -41.04 12.06
CA HIS A 26 9.85 -39.90 11.52
C HIS A 26 9.06 -39.15 10.43
N ALA A 27 8.36 -39.88 9.55
CA ALA A 27 7.49 -39.30 8.54
C ALA A 27 6.31 -38.55 9.17
N ASP A 28 5.68 -39.12 10.19
CA ASP A 28 4.57 -38.53 10.94
C ASP A 28 5.00 -37.27 11.67
N ARG A 29 6.15 -37.28 12.37
CA ARG A 29 6.71 -36.09 13.01
C ARG A 29 7.04 -34.99 12.00
N LYS A 30 7.59 -35.34 10.85
CA LYS A 30 7.85 -34.35 9.78
C LYS A 30 6.55 -33.75 9.26
N HIS A 31 5.50 -34.55 9.14
CA HIS A 31 4.19 -34.07 8.73
C HIS A 31 3.55 -33.15 9.79
N GLU A 32 3.63 -33.51 11.07
CA GLU A 32 3.15 -32.70 12.19
C GLU A 32 3.89 -31.36 12.28
N LEU A 33 5.23 -31.37 12.17
CA LEU A 33 6.03 -30.14 12.10
C LEU A 33 5.61 -29.27 10.90
N ALA A 34 5.38 -29.87 9.73
CA ALA A 34 4.95 -29.14 8.55
C ALA A 34 3.52 -28.57 8.66
N ILE A 35 2.67 -29.13 9.52
CA ILE A 35 1.35 -28.55 9.85
C ILE A 35 1.53 -27.37 10.81
N LEU A 36 2.34 -27.55 11.86
CA LEU A 36 2.63 -26.49 12.83
C LEU A 36 3.27 -25.27 12.15
N ASP A 37 4.25 -25.49 11.26
CA ASP A 37 4.90 -24.42 10.50
C ASP A 37 3.90 -23.66 9.60
N ARG A 38 2.95 -24.36 8.97
CA ARG A 38 1.90 -23.69 8.19
C ARG A 38 0.93 -22.88 9.07
N GLN A 39 0.65 -23.36 10.28
CA GLN A 39 -0.21 -22.64 11.22
C GLN A 39 0.49 -21.38 11.76
N THR A 40 1.78 -21.46 12.08
CA THR A 40 2.55 -20.30 12.53
C THR A 40 2.70 -19.26 11.43
N GLU A 41 2.91 -19.68 10.18
CA GLU A 41 2.96 -18.78 9.03
C GLU A 41 1.61 -18.09 8.79
N ALA A 42 0.50 -18.83 8.85
CA ALA A 42 -0.85 -18.24 8.76
C ALA A 42 -1.14 -17.25 9.90
N GLN A 43 -0.73 -17.57 11.13
CA GLN A 43 -0.86 -16.65 12.27
C GLN A 43 0.00 -15.40 12.08
N HIS A 44 1.25 -15.55 11.60
CA HIS A 44 2.14 -14.42 11.36
C HIS A 44 1.61 -13.47 10.27
N GLN A 45 1.03 -14.04 9.21
CA GLN A 45 0.35 -13.27 8.16
C GLN A 45 -0.85 -12.52 8.75
N GLY A 46 -1.74 -13.20 9.48
CA GLY A 46 -2.90 -12.56 10.12
C GLY A 46 -2.53 -11.49 11.17
N HIS A 47 -1.43 -11.66 11.90
CA HIS A 47 -0.92 -10.64 12.82
C HIS A 47 -0.41 -9.40 12.08
N THR A 48 0.30 -9.60 10.97
CA THR A 48 0.81 -8.50 10.15
C THR A 48 -0.33 -7.69 9.55
N GLU A 49 -1.34 -8.37 9.00
CA GLU A 49 -2.56 -7.75 8.47
C GLU A 49 -3.31 -6.94 9.55
N ARG A 50 -3.41 -7.48 10.76
CA ARG A 50 -4.08 -6.80 11.87
C ARG A 50 -3.29 -5.58 12.38
N LEU A 51 -1.96 -5.63 12.36
CA LEU A 51 -1.14 -4.46 12.68
C LEU A 51 -1.31 -3.36 11.64
N GLU A 52 -1.38 -3.72 10.35
CA GLU A 52 -1.67 -2.77 9.28
C GLU A 52 -3.06 -2.15 9.47
N GLU A 53 -4.09 -2.95 9.75
CA GLU A 53 -5.45 -2.46 10.02
C GLU A 53 -5.49 -1.48 11.20
N ILE A 54 -4.83 -1.81 12.32
CA ILE A 54 -4.75 -0.93 13.50
C ILE A 54 -4.07 0.39 13.15
N GLN A 55 -2.99 0.36 12.37
CA GLN A 55 -2.28 1.58 11.96
C GLN A 55 -3.15 2.44 11.04
N VAL A 56 -3.82 1.82 10.06
CA VAL A 56 -4.77 2.53 9.19
C VAL A 56 -5.92 3.15 10.00
N GLN A 57 -6.45 2.41 10.96
CA GLN A 57 -7.53 2.88 11.82
C GLN A 57 -7.08 4.02 12.72
N ALA A 58 -5.85 3.97 13.25
CA ALA A 58 -5.26 5.04 14.05
C ALA A 58 -5.11 6.33 13.22
N ASP A 59 -4.56 6.26 12.02
CA ASP A 59 -4.43 7.42 11.10
C ASP A 59 -5.80 8.03 10.78
N VAL A 60 -6.82 7.19 10.59
CA VAL A 60 -8.21 7.63 10.33
C VAL A 60 -8.82 8.28 11.56
N VAL A 61 -8.62 7.72 12.75
CA VAL A 61 -9.13 8.29 14.02
C VAL A 61 -8.43 9.60 14.33
N GLU A 62 -7.12 9.70 14.14
CA GLU A 62 -6.35 10.93 14.32
C GLU A 62 -6.82 12.01 13.34
N SER A 63 -6.95 11.66 12.06
CA SER A 63 -7.50 12.56 11.05
C SER A 63 -8.91 13.02 11.42
N LYS A 64 -9.79 12.10 11.84
CA LYS A 64 -11.16 12.43 12.26
C LYS A 64 -11.19 13.28 13.52
N ALA A 65 -10.30 13.06 14.49
CA ALA A 65 -10.21 13.86 15.70
C ALA A 65 -9.71 15.28 15.40
N LEU A 66 -8.71 15.42 14.52
CA LEU A 66 -8.25 16.71 13.99
C LEU A 66 -9.39 17.43 13.25
N TYR A 67 -10.16 16.73 12.41
CA TYR A 67 -11.32 17.30 11.75
C TYR A 67 -12.45 17.65 12.74
N ALA A 68 -12.72 16.83 13.76
CA ALA A 68 -13.75 17.09 14.75
C ALA A 68 -13.44 18.35 15.59
N HIS A 69 -12.18 18.55 15.97
CA HIS A 69 -11.74 19.79 16.63
C HIS A 69 -11.77 20.99 15.68
N ALA A 70 -11.41 20.82 14.40
CA ALA A 70 -11.47 21.90 13.41
C ALA A 70 -12.90 22.26 12.95
N SER A 71 -13.84 21.34 13.13
CA SER A 71 -15.25 21.43 12.70
C SER A 71 -16.20 21.75 13.85
N GLN A 72 -15.71 22.23 15.00
CA GLN A 72 -16.60 22.80 16.00
C GLN A 72 -17.38 23.96 15.35
N PRO A 73 -18.73 23.88 15.31
CA PRO A 73 -19.51 24.91 14.69
C PRO A 73 -19.30 26.20 15.45
N SER A 74 -18.80 27.22 14.76
CA SER A 74 -18.53 28.56 15.30
C SER A 74 -19.81 29.30 15.68
N GLY A 75 -20.98 28.68 15.42
CA GLY A 75 -22.31 29.27 15.60
C GLY A 75 -22.71 30.23 14.47
N VAL A 76 -21.78 30.58 13.57
CA VAL A 76 -21.97 31.63 12.57
C VAL A 76 -21.82 31.08 11.14
N LYS A 77 -22.95 30.84 10.47
CA LYS A 77 -23.02 30.19 9.14
C LYS A 77 -22.15 30.85 8.06
N TRP A 78 -21.96 32.18 8.10
CA TRP A 78 -21.15 32.89 7.10
C TRP A 78 -19.64 32.66 7.30
N VAL A 79 -19.18 32.48 8.56
CA VAL A 79 -17.77 32.19 8.87
C VAL A 79 -17.42 30.78 8.44
N GLU A 80 -18.34 29.83 8.62
CA GLU A 80 -18.19 28.45 8.16
C GLU A 80 -18.18 28.34 6.65
N ALA A 81 -19.09 29.05 5.96
CA ALA A 81 -19.10 29.14 4.51
C ALA A 81 -17.78 29.74 3.98
N LEU A 82 -17.27 30.80 4.61
CA LEU A 82 -16.00 31.42 4.24
C LEU A 82 -14.81 30.48 4.47
N ARG A 83 -14.71 29.82 5.62
CA ARG A 83 -13.64 28.84 5.90
C ARG A 83 -13.70 27.65 4.95
N ALA A 84 -14.89 27.17 4.63
CA ALA A 84 -15.09 26.10 3.65
C ALA A 84 -14.70 26.53 2.23
N SER A 85 -14.90 27.81 1.86
CA SER A 85 -14.58 28.33 0.54
C SER A 85 -13.10 28.69 0.34
N VAL A 86 -12.35 29.00 1.41
CA VAL A 86 -10.92 29.41 1.32
C VAL A 86 -10.08 28.35 0.62
N ARG A 87 -10.26 27.06 0.92
CA ARG A 87 -9.48 25.97 0.32
C ARG A 87 -9.71 25.85 -1.21
N PRO A 88 -10.95 25.80 -1.71
CA PRO A 88 -11.23 25.88 -3.14
C PRO A 88 -10.71 27.17 -3.80
N ILE A 89 -10.92 28.33 -3.16
CA ILE A 89 -10.55 29.63 -3.73
C ILE A 89 -9.03 29.74 -3.94
N ILE A 90 -8.24 29.36 -2.94
CA ILE A 90 -6.77 29.37 -3.05
C ILE A 90 -6.32 28.43 -4.17
N THR A 91 -6.94 27.26 -4.30
CA THR A 91 -6.64 26.31 -5.38
C THR A 91 -6.88 26.94 -6.75
N TYR A 92 -8.05 27.54 -6.98
CA TYR A 92 -8.36 28.18 -8.26
C TYR A 92 -7.46 29.38 -8.52
N ALA A 93 -7.17 30.20 -7.51
CA ALA A 93 -6.27 31.35 -7.64
C ALA A 93 -4.86 30.92 -8.07
N PHE A 94 -4.30 29.88 -7.45
CA PHE A 94 -3.00 29.34 -7.84
C PHE A 94 -3.00 28.75 -9.25
N PHE A 95 -4.05 28.01 -9.63
CA PHE A 95 -4.19 27.47 -10.98
C PHE A 95 -4.30 28.56 -12.04
N ILE A 96 -5.10 29.59 -11.80
CA ILE A 96 -5.25 30.74 -12.71
C ILE A 96 -3.91 31.46 -12.84
N LEU A 97 -3.25 31.79 -11.73
CA LEU A 97 -1.93 32.43 -11.74
C LEU A 97 -0.91 31.59 -12.53
N PHE A 98 -0.85 30.29 -12.26
CA PHE A 98 0.04 29.36 -12.96
C PHE A 98 -0.25 29.33 -14.47
N ALA A 99 -1.52 29.21 -14.86
CA ALA A 99 -1.94 29.23 -16.26
C ALA A 99 -1.56 30.56 -16.92
N THR A 100 -1.84 31.71 -16.29
CA THR A 100 -1.48 33.03 -16.81
C THR A 100 0.02 33.18 -17.02
N VAL A 101 0.86 32.75 -16.07
CA VAL A 101 2.32 32.81 -16.19
C VAL A 101 2.81 31.92 -17.34
N LYS A 102 2.30 30.70 -17.47
CA LYS A 102 2.69 29.78 -18.54
C LYS A 102 2.22 30.25 -19.91
N THR A 103 1.02 30.81 -20.01
CA THR A 103 0.51 31.44 -21.24
C THR A 103 1.34 32.66 -21.63
N ALA A 104 1.72 33.52 -20.68
CA ALA A 104 2.61 34.66 -20.96
C ALA A 104 4.00 34.21 -21.41
N ALA A 105 4.55 33.15 -20.81
CA ALA A 105 5.83 32.57 -21.22
C ALA A 105 5.77 32.01 -22.64
N LEU A 106 4.68 31.32 -23.00
CA LEU A 106 4.44 30.82 -24.35
C LEU A 106 4.33 31.96 -25.36
N PHE A 107 3.54 33.00 -25.08
CA PHE A 107 3.44 34.15 -25.98
C PHE A 107 4.79 34.83 -26.22
N LYS A 108 5.62 34.96 -25.18
CA LYS A 108 6.96 35.54 -25.32
C LYS A 108 7.86 34.69 -26.19
N LEU A 109 7.73 33.37 -26.16
CA LEU A 109 8.53 32.46 -26.99
C LEU A 109 8.07 32.55 -28.46
N LEU A 110 6.76 32.57 -28.71
CA LEU A 110 6.19 32.67 -30.06
C LEU A 110 6.59 33.97 -30.77
N ASP A 111 6.72 35.06 -30.02
CA ASP A 111 7.22 36.35 -30.52
C ASP A 111 8.69 36.28 -30.99
N GLN A 112 9.44 35.25 -30.58
CA GLN A 112 10.82 34.99 -31.03
C GLN A 112 10.88 34.17 -32.32
N GLY A 113 9.73 33.86 -32.93
CA GLY A 113 9.63 33.21 -34.23
C GLY A 113 9.97 31.72 -34.23
N VAL A 114 9.89 31.05 -33.06
CA VAL A 114 10.13 29.61 -32.92
C VAL A 114 8.81 28.85 -33.14
N ASP A 115 8.92 27.60 -33.59
CA ASP A 115 7.75 26.76 -33.89
C ASP A 115 6.92 26.44 -32.62
N LEU A 116 5.59 26.52 -32.73
CA LEU A 116 4.63 26.26 -31.63
C LEU A 116 4.88 24.93 -30.93
N THR A 117 5.26 23.90 -31.70
CA THR A 117 5.42 22.53 -31.21
C THR A 117 6.63 22.38 -30.31
N SER A 118 7.76 23.03 -30.64
CA SER A 118 8.98 22.97 -29.85
C SER A 118 8.90 23.85 -28.60
N GLU A 119 8.20 24.98 -28.68
CA GLU A 119 7.95 25.85 -27.53
C GLU A 119 7.03 25.22 -26.49
N LEU A 120 6.01 24.48 -26.90
CA LEU A 120 5.12 23.80 -25.97
C LEU A 120 5.88 22.78 -25.11
N ILE A 121 6.85 22.07 -25.70
CA ILE A 121 7.75 21.15 -24.99
C ILE A 121 8.68 21.93 -24.05
N ALA A 122 9.20 23.08 -24.47
CA ALA A 122 10.06 23.92 -23.65
C ALA A 122 9.32 24.56 -22.44
N VAL A 123 8.06 24.97 -22.62
CA VAL A 123 7.22 25.52 -21.54
C VAL A 123 6.72 24.42 -20.60
N TRP A 124 6.57 23.19 -21.10
CA TRP A 124 6.19 21.99 -20.35
C TRP A 124 7.41 21.21 -19.85
N ASP A 125 8.31 21.93 -19.18
CA ASP A 125 9.54 21.42 -18.61
C ASP A 125 9.32 20.43 -17.44
N VAL A 126 10.39 19.74 -17.03
CA VAL A 126 10.36 18.71 -15.98
C VAL A 126 9.93 19.26 -14.63
N GLU A 127 10.31 20.48 -14.28
CA GLU A 127 9.93 21.12 -13.01
C GLU A 127 8.42 21.40 -13.00
N THR A 128 7.89 21.87 -14.13
CA THR A 128 6.46 22.08 -14.33
C THR A 128 5.66 20.78 -14.26
N GLN A 129 6.17 19.71 -14.87
CA GLN A 129 5.55 18.38 -14.79
C GLN A 129 5.53 17.87 -13.34
N ALA A 130 6.63 18.06 -12.60
CA ALA A 130 6.72 17.65 -11.20
C ALA A 130 5.75 18.45 -10.31
N LEU A 131 5.66 19.77 -10.50
CA LEU A 131 4.69 20.61 -9.81
C LEU A 131 3.24 20.21 -10.13
N PHE A 132 2.94 19.96 -11.41
CA PHE A 132 1.62 19.51 -11.82
C PHE A 132 1.28 18.14 -11.20
N ALA A 133 2.20 17.18 -11.22
CA ALA A 133 2.04 15.88 -10.60
C ALA A 133 1.83 15.96 -9.08
N ALA A 134 2.56 16.84 -8.39
CA ALA A 134 2.39 17.08 -6.96
C ALA A 134 1.00 17.65 -6.64
N VAL A 135 0.53 18.64 -7.42
CA VAL A 135 -0.81 19.23 -7.26
C VAL A 135 -1.92 18.21 -7.55
N MET A 136 -1.78 17.43 -8.62
CA MET A 136 -2.72 16.36 -8.95
C MET A 136 -2.76 15.29 -7.85
N SER A 137 -1.59 14.92 -7.30
CA SER A 137 -1.51 13.96 -6.19
C SER A 137 -2.13 14.51 -4.91
N PHE A 138 -1.99 15.80 -4.63
CA PHE A 138 -2.66 16.44 -3.49
C PHE A 138 -4.19 16.42 -3.63
N TRP A 139 -4.72 16.72 -4.82
CA TRP A 139 -6.17 16.80 -5.05
C TRP A 139 -6.85 15.44 -5.22
N PHE A 140 -6.19 14.50 -5.89
CA PHE A 140 -6.76 13.20 -6.28
C PHE A 140 -6.13 12.02 -5.54
N GLY A 141 -4.93 12.15 -4.97
CA GLY A 141 -4.24 11.06 -4.29
C GLY A 141 -5.02 10.51 -3.10
N GLN A 142 -5.65 11.37 -2.30
CA GLN A 142 -6.51 10.95 -1.18
C GLN A 142 -7.76 10.16 -1.65
N ARG A 143 -8.36 10.53 -2.79
CA ARG A 143 -9.53 9.81 -3.37
C ARG A 143 -9.13 8.50 -4.05
N ALA A 144 -7.98 8.47 -4.71
CA ALA A 144 -7.44 7.26 -5.33
C ALA A 144 -7.03 6.23 -4.28
N LEU A 145 -6.38 6.67 -3.19
CA LEU A 145 -6.03 5.82 -2.04
C LEU A 145 -7.27 5.26 -1.33
N ALA A 146 -8.34 6.05 -1.20
CA ALA A 146 -9.60 5.56 -0.62
C ALA A 146 -10.25 4.45 -1.47
N LYS A 147 -10.18 4.54 -2.81
CA LYS A 147 -10.74 3.54 -3.73
C LYS A 147 -9.91 2.24 -3.76
N TYR A 148 -8.59 2.35 -3.66
CA TYR A 148 -7.70 1.18 -3.62
C TYR A 148 -7.85 0.40 -2.31
N ARG A 149 -8.11 1.09 -1.19
CA ARG A 149 -8.43 0.45 0.09
C ARG A 149 -9.79 -0.27 0.09
N GLY A 150 -10.80 0.26 -0.58
CA GLY A 150 -12.13 -0.37 -0.66
C GLY A 150 -12.24 -1.60 -1.57
N TYR A 151 -11.24 -1.88 -2.41
CA TYR A 151 -11.20 -3.05 -3.28
C TYR A 151 -10.49 -4.26 -2.66
N ARG A 152 -9.94 -4.08 -1.46
CA ARG A 152 -9.19 -5.09 -0.70
C ARG A 152 -9.90 -5.58 0.58
N SER A 153 -11.12 -5.09 0.86
CA SER A 153 -12.04 -5.70 1.85
C SER A 153 -13.02 -6.63 1.16
#